data_AF-A0A1E7KNQ7-F1
#
_entry.id   AF-A0A1E7KNQ7-F1
#
_cell.length_a   1.000
_cell.length_b   1.000
_cell.length_c   1.000
_cell.angle_alpha   90.00
_cell.angle_beta   90.00
_cell.angle_gamma   90.00
#
_symmetry.space_group_name_H-M   'P 1'
#
loop_
_entity.id
_entity.type
_entity.pdbx_description
1 polymer ?
#
loop_
_entity_poly.entity_id
_entity_poly.type
_entity_poly.pdbx_seq_one_letter_code
_entity_poly.pdbx_strand_id
1 'polypeptide(L)'
;CARLMLRACAPHAAEMERGVAAAAAARAQGVDHALRTAAQEQVGLAYAGWDRLLTRVALPAWRIGRWPARLDAGVVSALTELSHRDALAEGFTSRLGERPACDLLDEPGAVDEAVSLLAARLFHGGPPEPGPGWAPLDWQAYPEEVVDRIWRTRAARLFTHLDGLDRPGGAAHKAATPARVMEWLTAGAGGEDIDDEGRDDEGRGGEDRTEELAARIGAAAARETPHETWEEALVGPLIAGTGDGPALSPMGLPLQAPRTGRELMTEHIAAVVCCAAVDSAGAAPGLDWLDGPALLVDGSRAAELTGPVLALVEDGDAQPLRAWMAAVGVRPEKPVRLV
;
A
#
# COMPACT_ATOMS: atom_id res chain seq x y z
N CYS A 1 17.38 -30.26 -41.75
CA CYS A 1 16.28 -31.25 -41.66
C CYS A 1 15.20 -30.87 -40.62
N ALA A 2 15.54 -30.55 -39.36
CA ALA A 2 14.55 -30.27 -38.31
C ALA A 2 13.52 -29.14 -38.62
N ARG A 3 13.95 -27.99 -39.17
CA ARG A 3 13.02 -26.89 -39.56
C ARG A 3 12.02 -27.28 -40.65
N LEU A 4 12.41 -28.14 -41.58
CA LEU A 4 11.51 -28.64 -42.64
C LEU A 4 10.48 -29.61 -42.07
N MET A 5 10.87 -30.47 -41.13
CA MET A 5 9.96 -31.37 -40.42
C MET A 5 8.97 -30.60 -39.54
N LEU A 6 9.43 -29.58 -38.79
CA LEU A 6 8.54 -28.71 -38.01
C LEU A 6 7.54 -27.96 -38.88
N ARG A 7 7.94 -27.46 -40.06
CA ARG A 7 7.03 -26.84 -41.04
C ARG A 7 6.03 -27.83 -41.62
N ALA A 8 6.45 -29.07 -41.88
CA ALA A 8 5.57 -30.12 -42.38
C ALA A 8 4.56 -30.61 -41.32
N CYS A 9 4.92 -30.56 -40.03
CA CYS A 9 4.05 -30.93 -38.91
C CYS A 9 3.12 -29.79 -38.45
N ALA A 10 3.43 -28.52 -38.77
CA ALA A 10 2.65 -27.36 -38.36
C ALA A 10 1.14 -27.43 -38.72
N PRO A 11 0.73 -27.93 -39.91
CA PRO A 11 -0.69 -28.09 -40.23
C PRO A 11 -1.39 -29.10 -39.34
N HIS A 12 -0.73 -30.21 -39.01
CA HIS A 12 -1.27 -31.26 -38.14
C HIS A 12 -1.35 -30.80 -36.68
N ALA A 13 -0.36 -30.04 -36.20
CA ALA A 13 -0.41 -29.40 -34.89
C ALA A 13 -1.59 -28.42 -34.80
N ALA A 14 -1.80 -27.59 -35.84
CA ALA A 14 -2.93 -26.67 -35.89
C ALA A 14 -4.29 -27.40 -35.96
N GLU A 15 -4.38 -28.54 -36.66
CA GLU A 15 -5.59 -29.39 -36.63
C GLU A 15 -5.83 -30.02 -35.26
N MET A 16 -4.78 -30.46 -34.58
CA MET A 16 -4.87 -30.99 -33.22
C MET A 16 -5.31 -29.91 -32.24
N GLU A 17 -4.75 -28.70 -32.31
CA GLU A 17 -5.16 -27.55 -31.49
C GLU A 17 -6.63 -27.19 -31.73
N ARG A 18 -7.08 -27.15 -33.00
CA ARG A 18 -8.50 -26.94 -33.33
C ARG A 18 -9.39 -28.06 -32.79
N GLY A 19 -8.95 -29.32 -32.87
CA GLY A 19 -9.68 -30.46 -32.33
C GLY A 19 -9.80 -30.42 -30.81
N VAL A 20 -8.72 -30.09 -30.10
CA VAL A 20 -8.72 -29.89 -28.64
C VAL A 20 -9.63 -28.73 -28.26
N ALA A 21 -9.55 -27.60 -28.97
CA ALA A 21 -10.42 -26.45 -28.73
C ALA A 21 -11.90 -26.79 -28.96
N ALA A 22 -12.24 -27.52 -30.03
CA ALA A 22 -13.60 -27.96 -30.32
C ALA A 22 -14.12 -28.95 -29.27
N ALA A 23 -13.28 -29.91 -28.84
CA ALA A 23 -13.63 -30.86 -27.80
C ALA A 23 -13.83 -30.18 -26.44
N ALA A 24 -12.96 -29.21 -26.10
CA ALA A 24 -13.11 -28.38 -24.91
C ALA A 24 -14.39 -27.53 -24.97
N ALA A 25 -14.71 -26.94 -26.12
CA ALA A 25 -15.94 -26.16 -26.32
C ALA A 25 -17.20 -27.02 -26.21
N ALA A 26 -17.23 -28.21 -26.82
CA ALA A 26 -18.34 -29.15 -26.69
C ALA A 26 -18.53 -29.62 -25.24
N ARG A 27 -17.42 -29.85 -24.51
CA ARG A 27 -17.46 -30.21 -23.09
C ARG A 27 -17.95 -29.04 -22.23
N ALA A 28 -17.56 -27.82 -22.56
CA ALA A 28 -18.01 -26.60 -21.87
C ALA A 28 -19.49 -26.30 -22.08
N GLN A 29 -20.07 -26.64 -23.25
CA GLN A 29 -21.51 -26.52 -23.51
C GLN A 29 -22.36 -27.40 -22.56
N GLY A 30 -21.81 -28.52 -22.09
CA GLY A 30 -22.47 -29.42 -21.14
C GLY A 30 -22.28 -29.04 -19.66
N VAL A 31 -21.45 -28.03 -19.34
CA VAL A 31 -21.27 -27.57 -17.96
C VAL A 31 -22.46 -26.70 -17.56
N ASP A 32 -23.15 -27.10 -16.49
CA ASP A 32 -24.26 -26.36 -15.89
C ASP A 32 -23.90 -24.87 -15.75
N HIS A 33 -24.81 -24.01 -16.17
CA HIS A 33 -24.65 -22.56 -16.05
C HIS A 33 -24.39 -22.15 -14.60
N ALA A 34 -25.04 -22.80 -13.63
CA ALA A 34 -24.82 -22.54 -12.21
C ALA A 34 -23.37 -22.85 -11.78
N LEU A 35 -22.79 -23.94 -12.27
CA LEU A 35 -21.38 -24.30 -11.99
C LEU A 35 -20.40 -23.32 -12.65
N ARG A 36 -20.71 -22.81 -13.84
CA ARG A 36 -19.89 -21.78 -14.49
C ARG A 36 -19.92 -20.46 -13.73
N THR A 37 -21.09 -20.01 -13.29
CA THR A 37 -21.22 -18.80 -12.47
C THR A 37 -20.45 -18.94 -11.16
N ALA A 38 -20.62 -20.05 -10.45
CA ALA A 38 -19.87 -20.30 -9.20
C ALA A 38 -18.36 -20.32 -9.42
N ALA A 39 -17.86 -20.94 -10.51
CA ALA A 39 -16.44 -20.91 -10.84
C ALA A 39 -15.94 -19.49 -11.16
N GLN A 40 -16.73 -18.69 -11.87
CA GLN A 40 -16.40 -17.28 -12.16
C GLN A 40 -16.33 -16.43 -10.89
N GLU A 41 -17.26 -16.62 -9.96
CA GLU A 41 -17.25 -15.96 -8.65
C GLU A 41 -16.00 -16.32 -7.85
N GLN A 42 -15.59 -17.60 -7.86
CA GLN A 42 -14.35 -18.04 -7.19
C GLN A 42 -13.09 -17.45 -7.82
N VAL A 43 -13.02 -17.37 -9.15
CA VAL A 43 -11.89 -16.71 -9.84
C VAL A 43 -11.86 -15.21 -9.52
N GLY A 44 -13.03 -14.56 -9.49
CA GLY A 44 -13.15 -13.15 -9.11
C GLY A 44 -12.68 -12.90 -7.67
N LEU A 45 -13.07 -13.76 -6.73
CA LEU A 45 -12.64 -13.71 -5.34
C LEU A 45 -11.13 -13.91 -5.21
N ALA A 46 -10.58 -14.92 -5.90
CA ALA A 46 -9.15 -15.19 -5.93
C ALA A 46 -8.37 -13.95 -6.42
N TYR A 47 -8.82 -13.35 -7.53
CA TYR A 47 -8.22 -12.13 -8.08
C TYR A 47 -8.27 -10.98 -7.07
N ALA A 48 -9.42 -10.75 -6.42
CA ALA A 48 -9.57 -9.69 -5.43
C ALA A 48 -8.68 -9.90 -4.18
N GLY A 49 -8.53 -11.14 -3.71
CA GLY A 49 -7.62 -11.47 -2.60
C GLY A 49 -6.16 -11.22 -2.95
N TRP A 50 -5.73 -11.66 -4.14
CA TRP A 50 -4.38 -11.37 -4.66
C TRP A 50 -4.13 -9.87 -4.82
N ASP A 51 -5.07 -9.15 -5.43
CA ASP A 51 -4.95 -7.70 -5.62
C ASP A 51 -4.79 -6.97 -4.29
N ARG A 52 -5.65 -7.25 -3.30
CA ARG A 52 -5.55 -6.64 -1.96
C ARG A 52 -4.24 -7.01 -1.26
N LEU A 53 -3.83 -8.27 -1.29
CA LEU A 53 -2.55 -8.69 -0.70
C LEU A 53 -1.38 -7.93 -1.33
N LEU A 54 -1.28 -7.90 -2.65
CA LEU A 54 -0.14 -7.29 -3.34
C LEU A 54 -0.14 -5.76 -3.18
N THR A 55 -1.30 -5.12 -3.28
CA THR A 55 -1.39 -3.65 -3.29
C THR A 55 -1.47 -3.03 -1.89
N ARG A 56 -2.17 -3.66 -0.94
CA ARG A 56 -2.40 -3.13 0.41
C ARG A 56 -1.40 -3.65 1.44
N VAL A 57 -0.82 -4.82 1.23
CA VAL A 57 0.06 -5.48 2.21
C VAL A 57 1.50 -5.63 1.71
N ALA A 58 1.74 -6.27 0.56
CA ALA A 58 3.10 -6.53 0.09
C ALA A 58 3.80 -5.23 -0.36
N LEU A 59 3.10 -4.36 -1.08
CA LEU A 59 3.67 -3.10 -1.59
C LEU A 59 4.25 -2.17 -0.50
N PRO A 60 3.59 -1.95 0.65
CA PRO A 60 4.22 -1.26 1.79
C PRO A 60 5.56 -1.86 2.23
N ALA A 61 5.66 -3.19 2.33
CA ALA A 61 6.90 -3.87 2.72
C ALA A 61 8.00 -3.66 1.65
N TRP A 62 7.63 -3.83 0.37
CA TRP A 62 8.58 -3.68 -0.74
C TRP A 62 9.21 -2.28 -0.76
N ARG A 63 8.41 -1.23 -0.54
CA ARG A 63 8.91 0.15 -0.51
C ARG A 63 9.98 0.44 0.54
N ILE A 64 10.09 -0.37 1.58
CA ILE A 64 11.07 -0.19 2.66
C ILE A 64 12.19 -1.26 2.64
N GLY A 65 12.32 -1.97 1.52
CA GLY A 65 13.37 -2.98 1.33
C GLY A 65 13.05 -4.33 1.96
N ARG A 66 11.76 -4.65 2.18
CA ARG A 66 11.30 -5.90 2.79
C ARG A 66 10.41 -6.66 1.84
N TRP A 67 10.44 -7.98 1.88
CA TRP A 67 9.53 -8.81 1.07
C TRP A 67 8.97 -9.98 1.90
N PRO A 68 7.66 -10.24 1.86
CA PRO A 68 7.08 -11.35 2.64
C PRO A 68 7.57 -12.70 2.11
N ALA A 69 8.23 -13.50 2.95
CA ALA A 69 8.78 -14.79 2.51
C ALA A 69 7.70 -15.87 2.29
N ARG A 70 6.52 -15.69 2.91
CA ARG A 70 5.41 -16.64 2.92
C ARG A 70 4.18 -16.11 2.17
N LEU A 71 4.31 -15.83 0.88
CA LEU A 71 3.23 -15.19 0.12
C LEU A 71 1.97 -16.06 0.09
N ASP A 72 2.14 -17.39 0.05
CA ASP A 72 1.06 -18.38 0.13
C ASP A 72 0.12 -18.15 1.33
N ALA A 73 0.68 -18.01 2.52
CA ALA A 73 -0.03 -17.80 3.77
C ALA A 73 -0.75 -16.44 3.76
N GLY A 74 -0.16 -15.44 3.11
CA GLY A 74 -0.79 -14.14 2.93
C GLY A 74 -2.02 -14.21 2.04
N VAL A 75 -1.96 -14.96 0.94
CA VAL A 75 -3.10 -15.16 0.03
C VAL A 75 -4.22 -15.91 0.74
N VAL A 76 -3.92 -16.99 1.46
CA VAL A 76 -4.91 -17.75 2.22
C VAL A 76 -5.59 -16.86 3.27
N SER A 77 -4.83 -16.03 3.96
CA SER A 77 -5.36 -15.11 4.98
C SER A 77 -6.26 -14.05 4.37
N ALA A 78 -5.84 -13.40 3.28
CA ALA A 78 -6.65 -12.41 2.56
C ALA A 78 -7.95 -13.01 2.00
N LEU A 79 -7.89 -14.21 1.41
CA LEU A 79 -9.09 -14.89 0.90
C LEU A 79 -10.03 -15.34 2.00
N THR A 80 -9.50 -15.75 3.15
CA THR A 80 -10.29 -16.11 4.33
C THR A 80 -11.04 -14.88 4.86
N GLU A 81 -10.35 -13.75 4.99
CA GLU A 81 -10.95 -12.49 5.45
C GLU A 81 -11.98 -11.94 4.46
N LEU A 82 -11.69 -12.00 3.16
CA LEU A 82 -12.62 -11.57 2.11
C LEU A 82 -13.88 -12.44 2.07
N SER A 83 -13.73 -13.77 2.20
CA SER A 83 -14.86 -14.71 2.27
C SER A 83 -15.75 -14.45 3.48
N HIS A 84 -15.18 -14.12 4.64
CA HIS A 84 -15.95 -13.73 5.83
C HIS A 84 -16.70 -12.40 5.61
N ARG A 85 -16.06 -11.40 5.01
CA ARG A 85 -16.65 -10.07 4.79
C ARG A 85 -17.82 -10.09 3.81
N ASP A 86 -17.65 -10.82 2.71
CA ASP A 86 -18.64 -10.84 1.64
C ASP A 86 -19.68 -11.96 1.83
N ALA A 87 -19.57 -12.76 2.92
CA ALA A 87 -20.38 -13.95 3.19
C ALA A 87 -20.45 -14.91 1.98
N LEU A 88 -19.39 -14.93 1.17
CA LEU A 88 -19.35 -15.62 -0.11
C LEU A 88 -19.06 -17.10 0.08
N ALA A 89 -19.89 -17.91 -0.58
CA ALA A 89 -19.79 -19.36 -0.76
C ALA A 89 -19.63 -20.17 0.55
N GLU A 90 -20.73 -20.78 1.00
CA GLU A 90 -20.69 -21.79 2.07
C GLU A 90 -19.55 -22.81 1.84
N GLY A 91 -18.71 -23.00 2.86
CA GLY A 91 -17.60 -23.93 2.82
C GLY A 91 -16.38 -23.50 1.99
N PHE A 92 -16.26 -22.24 1.53
CA PHE A 92 -15.03 -21.76 0.88
C PHE A 92 -13.84 -21.69 1.84
N THR A 93 -14.05 -21.12 3.04
CA THR A 93 -13.03 -21.09 4.10
C THR A 93 -12.60 -22.49 4.53
N SER A 94 -13.53 -23.44 4.59
CA SER A 94 -13.23 -24.85 4.87
C SER A 94 -12.31 -25.46 3.80
N ARG A 95 -12.50 -25.11 2.53
CA ARG A 95 -11.66 -25.59 1.41
C ARG A 95 -10.28 -24.96 1.41
N LEU A 96 -10.15 -23.69 1.83
CA LEU A 96 -8.84 -23.05 2.00
C LEU A 96 -8.00 -23.71 3.12
N GLY A 97 -8.66 -24.33 4.11
CA GLY A 97 -7.98 -25.09 5.16
C GLY A 97 -7.59 -26.52 4.78
N GLU A 98 -7.97 -26.99 3.59
CA GLU A 98 -7.52 -28.30 3.08
C GLU A 98 -6.04 -28.25 2.71
N ARG A 99 -5.40 -29.43 2.63
CA ARG A 99 -3.98 -29.53 2.29
C ARG A 99 -3.73 -28.92 0.91
N PRO A 100 -2.96 -27.82 0.80
CA PRO A 100 -2.79 -27.14 -0.46
C PRO A 100 -1.91 -27.94 -1.43
N ALA A 101 -2.10 -27.74 -2.73
CA ALA A 101 -1.32 -28.44 -3.75
C ALA A 101 0.19 -28.11 -3.68
N CYS A 102 0.56 -26.96 -3.12
CA CYS A 102 1.97 -26.60 -2.91
C CYS A 102 2.68 -27.54 -1.92
N ASP A 103 1.97 -28.21 -1.01
CA ASP A 103 2.56 -29.22 -0.11
C ASP A 103 3.06 -30.48 -0.84
N LEU A 104 2.75 -30.62 -2.14
CA LEU A 104 3.24 -31.69 -2.99
C LEU A 104 4.60 -31.35 -3.64
N LEU A 105 5.07 -30.11 -3.49
CA LEU A 105 6.38 -29.68 -3.97
C LEU A 105 7.49 -30.23 -3.07
N ASP A 106 8.66 -30.49 -3.64
CA ASP A 106 9.82 -30.99 -2.88
C ASP A 106 10.33 -29.95 -1.87
N GLU A 107 10.33 -28.66 -2.26
CA GLU A 107 10.78 -27.53 -1.43
C GLU A 107 9.75 -26.39 -1.46
N PRO A 108 8.57 -26.55 -0.81
CA PRO A 108 7.46 -25.60 -0.91
C PRO A 108 7.84 -24.19 -0.46
N GLY A 109 8.64 -24.06 0.60
CA GLY A 109 9.11 -22.76 1.10
C GLY A 109 10.02 -22.02 0.11
N ALA A 110 10.96 -22.73 -0.52
CA ALA A 110 11.85 -22.14 -1.52
C ALA A 110 11.09 -21.69 -2.77
N VAL A 111 10.07 -22.44 -3.18
CA VAL A 111 9.18 -22.05 -4.29
C VAL A 111 8.38 -20.80 -3.93
N ASP A 112 7.83 -20.73 -2.71
CA ASP A 112 7.05 -19.57 -2.28
C ASP A 112 7.92 -18.30 -2.15
N GLU A 113 9.16 -18.43 -1.66
CA GLU A 113 10.13 -17.35 -1.66
C GLU A 113 10.45 -16.86 -3.08
N ALA A 114 10.67 -17.79 -4.01
CA ALA A 114 10.90 -17.47 -5.42
C ALA A 114 9.68 -16.79 -6.07
N VAL A 115 8.46 -17.22 -5.74
CA VAL A 115 7.21 -16.59 -6.17
C VAL A 115 7.08 -15.18 -5.59
N SER A 116 7.43 -14.98 -4.32
CA SER A 116 7.39 -13.67 -3.67
C SER A 116 8.38 -12.68 -4.30
N LEU A 117 9.62 -13.10 -4.54
CA LEU A 117 10.61 -12.29 -5.25
C LEU A 117 10.18 -12.01 -6.70
N LEU A 118 9.58 -12.98 -7.38
CA LEU A 118 9.00 -12.79 -8.72
C LEU A 118 7.87 -11.75 -8.69
N ALA A 119 6.96 -11.83 -7.72
CA ALA A 119 5.88 -10.86 -7.55
C ALA A 119 6.44 -9.46 -7.28
N ALA A 120 7.40 -9.33 -6.35
CA ALA A 120 8.05 -8.05 -6.08
C ALA A 120 8.74 -7.48 -7.33
N ARG A 121 9.39 -8.31 -8.14
CA ARG A 121 10.00 -7.87 -9.39
C ARG A 121 8.95 -7.40 -10.41
N LEU A 122 7.87 -8.16 -10.60
CA LEU A 122 6.83 -7.85 -11.58
C LEU A 122 6.00 -6.62 -11.19
N PHE A 123 5.72 -6.42 -9.90
CA PHE A 123 4.81 -5.40 -9.40
C PHE A 123 5.48 -4.21 -8.71
N HIS A 124 6.77 -4.31 -8.36
CA HIS A 124 7.50 -3.22 -7.70
C HIS A 124 8.87 -2.95 -8.31
N GLY A 125 9.41 -3.88 -9.10
CA GLY A 125 10.79 -3.81 -9.55
C GLY A 125 11.82 -4.07 -8.47
N GLY A 126 11.48 -4.94 -7.52
CA GLY A 126 12.46 -5.44 -6.55
C GLY A 126 13.58 -6.26 -7.23
N PRO A 127 14.75 -6.38 -6.57
CA PRO A 127 15.85 -7.20 -7.08
C PRO A 127 15.45 -8.69 -7.14
N PRO A 128 16.07 -9.47 -8.05
CA PRO A 128 15.73 -10.88 -8.22
C PRO A 128 16.21 -11.77 -7.06
N GLU A 129 17.17 -11.30 -6.26
CA GLU A 129 17.78 -12.05 -5.17
C GLU A 129 17.75 -11.23 -3.87
N PRO A 130 17.67 -11.89 -2.70
CA PRO A 130 17.78 -11.24 -1.40
C PRO A 130 19.12 -10.53 -1.19
N GLY A 131 19.14 -9.49 -0.34
CA GLY A 131 20.36 -8.77 0.00
C GLY A 131 20.22 -7.87 1.23
N PRO A 132 21.29 -7.15 1.62
CA PRO A 132 21.29 -6.32 2.83
C PRO A 132 20.22 -5.22 2.86
N GLY A 133 19.82 -4.71 1.68
CA GLY A 133 18.71 -3.75 1.52
C GLY A 133 17.40 -4.38 1.03
N TRP A 134 17.34 -5.71 0.90
CA TRP A 134 16.21 -6.46 0.38
C TRP A 134 16.05 -7.78 1.15
N ALA A 135 15.48 -7.67 2.35
CA ALA A 135 15.47 -8.76 3.32
C ALA A 135 14.09 -9.43 3.44
N PRO A 136 14.05 -10.75 3.70
CA PRO A 136 12.80 -11.46 3.92
C PRO A 136 12.08 -10.93 5.16
N LEU A 137 10.75 -11.05 5.13
CA LEU A 137 9.85 -10.63 6.18
C LEU A 137 8.91 -11.79 6.56
N ASP A 138 8.84 -12.09 7.84
CA ASP A 138 7.81 -12.96 8.41
C ASP A 138 6.54 -12.15 8.71
N TRP A 139 5.37 -12.75 8.50
CA TRP A 139 4.09 -12.06 8.73
C TRP A 139 3.90 -11.63 10.18
N GLN A 140 4.45 -12.36 11.16
CA GLN A 140 4.37 -11.99 12.57
C GLN A 140 5.17 -10.72 12.88
N ALA A 141 6.23 -10.45 12.11
CA ALA A 141 7.06 -9.25 12.24
C ALA A 141 6.57 -8.08 11.38
N TYR A 142 5.58 -8.30 10.52
CA TYR A 142 5.05 -7.27 9.61
C TYR A 142 4.58 -6.00 10.35
N PRO A 143 3.82 -6.08 11.47
CA PRO A 143 3.38 -4.88 12.17
C PRO A 143 4.55 -4.00 12.66
N GLU A 144 5.56 -4.60 13.28
CA GLU A 144 6.69 -3.85 13.84
C GLU A 144 7.67 -3.40 12.74
N GLU A 145 8.02 -4.28 11.81
CA GLU A 145 9.06 -3.99 10.81
C GLU A 145 8.57 -3.12 9.65
N VAL A 146 7.26 -3.17 9.34
CA VAL A 146 6.66 -2.45 8.21
C VAL A 146 5.77 -1.32 8.69
N VAL A 147 4.75 -1.63 9.49
CA VAL A 147 3.70 -0.65 9.83
C VAL A 147 4.25 0.47 10.72
N ASP A 148 4.87 0.11 11.84
CA ASP A 148 5.50 1.09 12.74
C ASP A 148 6.59 1.90 12.02
N ARG A 149 7.46 1.22 11.26
CA ARG A 149 8.53 1.88 10.50
C ARG A 149 8.00 2.88 9.47
N ILE A 150 6.95 2.54 8.72
CA ILE A 150 6.33 3.45 7.75
C ILE A 150 5.71 4.66 8.46
N TRP A 151 5.02 4.44 9.57
CA TRP A 151 4.42 5.54 10.33
C TRP A 151 5.48 6.48 10.89
N ARG A 152 6.53 5.97 11.53
CA ARG A 152 7.59 6.82 12.09
C ARG A 152 8.39 7.55 11.01
N THR A 153 8.63 6.91 9.87
CA THR A 153 9.30 7.56 8.71
C THR A 153 8.47 8.72 8.17
N ARG A 154 7.15 8.51 7.99
CA ARG A 154 6.24 9.58 7.55
C ARG A 154 6.13 10.70 8.58
N ALA A 155 6.00 10.36 9.87
CA ALA A 155 5.97 11.34 10.95
C ALA A 155 7.25 12.20 10.98
N ALA A 156 8.42 11.56 10.89
CA ALA A 156 9.70 12.25 10.86
C ALA A 156 9.83 13.20 9.66
N ARG A 157 9.36 12.76 8.47
CA ARG A 157 9.34 13.59 7.27
C ARG A 157 8.44 14.81 7.43
N LEU A 158 7.24 14.65 7.99
CA LEU A 158 6.34 15.76 8.26
C LEU A 158 6.99 16.80 9.17
N PHE A 159 7.53 16.38 10.32
CA PHE A 159 8.16 17.31 11.26
C PHE A 159 9.41 17.98 10.70
N THR A 160 10.22 17.26 9.93
CA THR A 160 11.39 17.84 9.24
C THR A 160 10.99 19.00 8.32
N HIS A 161 9.93 18.84 7.54
CA HIS A 161 9.47 19.90 6.64
C HIS A 161 8.70 21.02 7.34
N LEU A 162 7.95 20.71 8.40
CA LEU A 162 7.35 21.72 9.28
C LEU A 162 8.42 22.60 9.92
N ASP A 163 9.49 22.01 10.46
CA ASP A 163 10.63 22.76 11.03
C ASP A 163 11.34 23.65 9.99
N GLY A 164 11.34 23.22 8.72
CA GLY A 164 11.86 24.01 7.61
C GLY A 164 10.98 25.19 7.19
N LEU A 165 9.68 25.16 7.48
CA LEU A 165 8.73 26.25 7.20
C LEU A 165 8.60 27.23 8.37
N ASP A 166 8.89 26.80 9.59
CA ASP A 166 8.78 27.64 10.80
C ASP A 166 9.94 28.64 10.99
N ARG A 167 10.93 28.76 10.08
CA ARG A 167 12.04 29.73 10.22
C ARG A 167 11.79 31.04 9.44
N PRO A 168 11.78 32.17 10.17
CA PRO A 168 12.95 33.05 10.14
C PRO A 168 13.39 33.45 11.57
N GLY A 169 14.57 32.94 12.00
CA GLY A 169 15.22 33.37 13.25
C GLY A 169 15.38 32.29 14.33
N GLY A 170 16.23 31.29 14.08
CA GLY A 170 17.08 30.67 15.11
C GLY A 170 16.47 29.98 16.36
N ALA A 171 15.17 29.69 16.42
CA ALA A 171 14.60 28.97 17.56
C ALA A 171 14.84 27.44 17.49
N ALA A 172 14.93 26.80 18.66
CA ALA A 172 15.13 25.37 18.86
C ALA A 172 14.08 24.50 18.14
N HIS A 173 14.43 23.25 17.77
CA HIS A 173 13.48 22.28 17.22
C HIS A 173 12.28 22.16 18.19
N LYS A 174 11.09 22.54 17.72
CA LYS A 174 9.84 22.39 18.50
C LYS A 174 9.53 20.90 18.64
N ALA A 175 8.91 20.52 19.76
CA ALA A 175 8.57 19.13 20.01
C ALA A 175 7.68 18.54 18.90
N ALA A 176 7.96 17.30 18.51
CA ALA A 176 7.20 16.55 17.51
C ALA A 176 5.88 16.05 18.12
N THR A 177 4.87 16.91 18.24
CA THR A 177 3.60 16.59 18.91
C THR A 177 2.41 16.68 17.94
N PRO A 178 1.37 15.83 18.08
CA PRO A 178 0.12 16.00 17.32
C PRO A 178 -0.52 17.37 17.53
N ALA A 179 -0.43 17.92 18.76
CA ALA A 179 -0.93 19.26 19.08
C ALA A 179 -0.30 20.34 18.20
N ARG A 180 1.01 20.27 17.96
CA ARG A 180 1.73 21.20 17.08
C ARG A 180 1.23 21.14 15.64
N VAL A 181 0.98 19.93 15.12
CA VAL A 181 0.47 19.76 13.75
C VAL A 181 -0.91 20.38 13.60
N MET A 182 -1.81 20.11 14.56
CA MET A 182 -3.14 20.72 14.56
C MET A 182 -3.07 22.24 14.66
N GLU A 183 -2.28 22.78 15.60
CA GLU A 183 -2.08 24.23 15.79
C GLU A 183 -1.59 24.89 14.50
N TRP A 184 -0.58 24.30 13.85
CA TRP A 184 0.01 24.81 12.62
C TRP A 184 -1.00 24.88 11.46
N LEU A 185 -1.86 23.87 11.33
CA LEU A 185 -2.91 23.82 10.30
C LEU A 185 -4.05 24.80 10.62
N THR A 186 -4.46 24.90 11.89
CA THR A 186 -5.53 25.83 12.30
C THR A 186 -5.09 27.29 12.24
N ALA A 187 -3.82 27.60 12.50
CA ALA A 187 -3.29 28.97 12.48
C ALA A 187 -3.28 29.60 11.08
N GLY A 188 -3.26 28.79 10.03
CA GLY A 188 -3.41 29.27 8.65
C GLY A 188 -4.87 29.51 8.24
N ALA A 189 -5.83 28.90 8.95
CA ALA A 189 -7.26 28.99 8.64
C ALA A 189 -7.98 30.11 9.41
N GLY A 190 -7.46 30.52 10.57
CA GLY A 190 -8.05 31.53 11.44
C GLY A 190 -7.22 32.81 11.52
N GLY A 191 -7.07 33.53 10.39
CA GLY A 191 -6.60 34.91 10.44
C GLY A 191 -7.43 35.68 11.45
N GLU A 192 -6.78 36.17 12.51
CA GLU A 192 -7.45 36.87 13.61
C GLU A 192 -8.22 38.06 13.06
N ASP A 193 -9.52 38.11 13.37
CA ASP A 193 -10.41 39.26 13.27
C ASP A 193 -9.81 40.46 14.06
N ILE A 194 -8.82 41.13 13.47
CA ILE A 194 -8.40 42.47 13.85
C ILE A 194 -8.90 43.37 12.74
N ASP A 195 -9.99 44.07 13.04
CA ASP A 195 -10.57 45.21 12.34
C ASP A 195 -9.55 46.01 11.49
N ASP A 196 -9.35 45.63 10.23
CA ASP A 196 -8.76 46.51 9.20
C ASP A 196 -9.49 46.29 7.87
N GLU A 197 -10.33 47.27 7.52
CA GLU A 197 -11.07 47.29 6.27
C GLU A 197 -10.09 47.40 5.09
N GLY A 198 -9.77 46.25 4.48
CA GLY A 198 -9.36 46.18 3.10
C GLY A 198 -8.22 45.22 2.79
N ARG A 199 -8.50 43.92 2.66
CA ARG A 199 -7.68 43.04 1.81
C ARG A 199 -8.37 41.73 1.41
N ASP A 200 -8.69 41.61 0.13
CA ASP A 200 -9.19 40.39 -0.51
C ASP A 200 -8.10 39.30 -0.71
N ASP A 201 -7.13 39.16 0.22
CA ASP A 201 -5.89 38.38 0.01
C ASP A 201 -5.52 37.44 1.19
N GLU A 202 -6.35 37.33 2.23
CA GLU A 202 -5.94 36.70 3.51
C GLU A 202 -6.26 35.21 3.62
N GLY A 203 -7.27 34.70 2.89
CA GLY A 203 -7.56 33.25 2.84
C GLY A 203 -6.57 32.44 1.99
N ARG A 204 -5.82 33.09 1.10
CA ARG A 204 -4.91 32.45 0.15
C ARG A 204 -3.61 31.98 0.81
N GLY A 205 -3.12 32.72 1.81
CA GLY A 205 -1.84 32.43 2.47
C GLY A 205 -1.83 31.13 3.29
N GLY A 206 -2.97 30.72 3.84
CA GLY A 206 -3.11 29.46 4.58
C GLY A 206 -3.07 28.23 3.67
N GLU A 207 -3.84 28.27 2.58
CA GLU A 207 -3.83 27.23 1.53
C GLU A 207 -2.47 27.14 0.84
N ASP A 208 -1.83 28.27 0.53
CA ASP A 208 -0.50 28.30 -0.09
C ASP A 208 0.57 27.64 0.81
N ARG A 209 0.45 27.79 2.14
CA ARG A 209 1.39 27.19 3.11
C ARG A 209 1.19 25.68 3.25
N THR A 210 -0.05 25.20 3.27
CA THR A 210 -0.34 23.76 3.34
C THR A 210 0.05 23.06 2.03
N GLU A 211 -0.18 23.71 0.90
CA GLU A 211 0.28 23.24 -0.42
C GLU A 211 1.81 23.19 -0.50
N GLU A 212 2.52 24.21 0.00
CA GLU A 212 3.99 24.21 0.05
C GLU A 212 4.52 23.04 0.89
N LEU A 213 3.92 22.78 2.07
CA LEU A 213 4.29 21.65 2.91
C LEU A 213 4.05 20.32 2.18
N ALA A 214 2.89 20.17 1.55
CA ALA A 214 2.55 18.97 0.78
C ALA A 214 3.52 18.76 -0.40
N ALA A 215 3.89 19.82 -1.11
CA ALA A 215 4.88 19.77 -2.19
C ALA A 215 6.27 19.36 -1.70
N ARG A 216 6.73 19.88 -0.55
CA ARG A 216 8.01 19.49 0.07
C ARG A 216 8.01 18.01 0.47
N ILE A 217 6.92 17.54 1.08
CA ILE A 217 6.71 16.13 1.44
C ILE A 217 6.70 15.24 0.19
N GLY A 218 5.96 15.63 -0.85
CA GLY A 218 5.89 14.90 -2.12
C GLY A 218 7.24 14.79 -2.82
N ALA A 219 8.00 15.88 -2.85
CA ALA A 219 9.36 15.88 -3.40
C ALA A 219 10.33 14.98 -2.59
N ALA A 220 10.21 14.96 -1.26
CA ALA A 220 11.00 14.05 -0.42
C ALA A 220 10.60 12.58 -0.65
N ALA A 221 9.30 12.30 -0.71
CA ALA A 221 8.78 10.97 -1.01
C ALA A 221 9.30 10.42 -2.35
N ALA A 222 9.30 11.26 -3.39
CA ALA A 222 9.76 10.87 -4.71
C ALA A 222 11.25 10.47 -4.75
N ARG A 223 12.11 11.16 -3.96
CA ARG A 223 13.56 10.85 -3.87
C ARG A 223 13.85 9.54 -3.16
N GLU A 224 12.97 9.11 -2.26
CA GLU A 224 13.15 7.89 -1.48
C GLU A 224 12.68 6.63 -2.23
N THR A 225 11.91 6.78 -3.31
CA THR A 225 11.59 5.67 -4.21
C THR A 225 12.82 5.31 -5.05
N PRO A 226 13.41 4.12 -4.88
CA PRO A 226 14.55 3.72 -5.69
C PRO A 226 14.10 3.57 -7.15
N HIS A 227 14.67 4.38 -8.05
CA HIS A 227 14.56 4.20 -9.48
C HIS A 227 15.89 3.62 -9.98
N GLU A 228 16.15 2.34 -9.70
CA GLU A 228 17.41 1.70 -10.12
C GLU A 228 17.16 0.59 -11.16
N THR A 229 17.43 0.98 -12.42
CA THR A 229 18.29 0.29 -13.43
C THR A 229 18.03 -1.15 -13.88
N TRP A 230 17.15 -1.93 -13.27
CA TRP A 230 16.93 -3.33 -13.72
C TRP A 230 16.04 -3.44 -14.98
N GLU A 231 15.30 -2.37 -15.34
CA GLU A 231 14.50 -2.28 -16.57
C GLU A 231 15.37 -2.47 -17.83
N GLU A 232 16.60 -1.93 -17.87
CA GLU A 232 17.51 -2.10 -19.00
C GLU A 232 17.96 -3.56 -19.19
N ALA A 233 18.10 -4.32 -18.10
CA ALA A 233 18.67 -5.67 -18.13
C ALA A 233 17.66 -6.76 -18.52
N LEU A 234 16.36 -6.57 -18.22
CA LEU A 234 15.31 -7.55 -18.53
C LEU A 234 14.45 -7.17 -19.75
N VAL A 235 14.29 -5.87 -20.03
CA VAL A 235 13.33 -5.37 -21.04
C VAL A 235 14.01 -5.02 -22.38
N GLY A 236 15.34 -4.84 -22.38
CA GLY A 236 16.14 -4.52 -23.57
C GLY A 236 15.90 -5.41 -24.81
N PRO A 237 15.66 -6.73 -24.69
CA PRO A 237 15.33 -7.57 -25.85
C PRO A 237 13.85 -7.54 -26.28
N LEU A 238 12.93 -7.02 -25.46
CA LEU A 238 11.47 -7.08 -25.68
C LEU A 238 10.86 -5.75 -26.13
N ILE A 239 11.47 -4.61 -25.82
CA ILE A 239 10.97 -3.28 -26.21
C ILE A 239 12.07 -2.52 -26.95
N ALA A 240 12.27 -2.87 -28.23
CA ALA A 240 12.90 -1.94 -29.15
C ALA A 240 11.89 -0.79 -29.43
N GLY A 241 11.92 0.26 -28.60
CA GLY A 241 11.18 1.49 -28.88
C GLY A 241 10.77 2.29 -27.63
N THR A 242 11.50 3.39 -27.42
CA THR A 242 11.10 4.65 -26.76
C THR A 242 10.98 4.71 -25.22
N GLY A 243 12.02 5.28 -24.60
CA GLY A 243 11.91 6.50 -23.78
C GLY A 243 12.14 6.39 -22.27
N ASP A 244 13.07 7.20 -21.75
CA ASP A 244 13.20 7.57 -20.33
C ASP A 244 11.84 8.02 -19.77
N GLY A 245 11.27 7.24 -18.85
CA GLY A 245 9.98 7.53 -18.21
C GLY A 245 9.82 6.73 -16.91
N PRO A 246 8.95 7.18 -15.98
CA PRO A 246 8.88 6.62 -14.62
C PRO A 246 8.34 5.19 -14.63
N ALA A 247 8.93 4.33 -13.80
CA ALA A 247 8.57 2.92 -13.54
C ALA A 247 7.11 2.55 -13.91
N LEU A 248 6.94 1.93 -15.07
CA LEU A 248 5.65 1.43 -15.56
C LEU A 248 5.54 -0.08 -15.29
N SER A 249 4.35 -0.54 -14.90
CA SER A 249 4.04 -1.97 -14.84
C SER A 249 4.24 -2.64 -16.22
N PRO A 250 4.26 -3.99 -16.30
CA PRO A 250 4.26 -4.71 -17.58
C PRO A 250 3.12 -4.33 -18.56
N MET A 251 2.09 -3.63 -18.06
CA MET A 251 0.93 -3.11 -18.81
C MET A 251 1.02 -1.60 -19.14
N GLY A 252 2.14 -0.92 -18.87
CA GLY A 252 2.36 0.48 -19.27
C GLY A 252 1.58 1.52 -18.48
N LEU A 253 1.05 1.18 -17.29
CA LEU A 253 0.32 2.09 -16.41
C LEU A 253 1.08 2.31 -15.10
N PRO A 254 1.13 3.55 -14.57
CA PRO A 254 1.64 3.79 -13.22
C PRO A 254 0.73 3.07 -12.22
N LEU A 255 1.33 2.32 -11.29
CA LEU A 255 0.60 1.53 -10.28
C LEU A 255 -0.27 2.40 -9.34
N GLN A 256 0.01 3.70 -9.27
CA GLN A 256 -0.84 4.67 -8.58
C GLN A 256 -0.91 5.96 -9.40
N ALA A 257 -2.10 6.57 -9.44
CA ALA A 257 -2.25 7.95 -9.87
C ALA A 257 -1.33 8.87 -9.02
N PRO A 258 -0.85 10.01 -9.58
CA PRO A 258 -0.07 10.97 -8.81
C PRO A 258 -0.85 11.37 -7.56
N ARG A 259 -0.24 11.19 -6.38
CA ARG A 259 -0.90 11.53 -5.13
C ARG A 259 -1.12 13.03 -5.07
N THR A 260 -2.33 13.42 -4.70
CA THR A 260 -2.63 14.83 -4.47
C THR A 260 -1.93 15.32 -3.20
N GLY A 261 -1.67 16.63 -3.10
CA GLY A 261 -1.09 17.20 -1.88
C GLY A 261 -1.92 16.88 -0.63
N ARG A 262 -3.25 16.90 -0.79
CA ARG A 262 -4.23 16.50 0.24
C ARG A 262 -4.05 15.06 0.73
N GLU A 263 -3.89 14.11 -0.19
CA GLU A 263 -3.65 12.70 0.16
C GLU A 263 -2.34 12.55 0.93
N LEU A 264 -1.27 13.23 0.49
CA LEU A 264 0.01 13.22 1.20
C LEU A 264 -0.13 13.77 2.61
N MET A 265 -0.82 14.90 2.80
CA MET A 265 -1.05 15.47 4.13
C MET A 265 -1.84 14.52 5.02
N THR A 266 -2.94 13.95 4.50
CA THR A 266 -3.77 12.99 5.23
C THR A 266 -2.96 11.77 5.69
N GLU A 267 -2.16 11.18 4.80
CA GLU A 267 -1.29 10.03 5.12
C GLU A 267 -0.25 10.34 6.20
N HIS A 268 0.38 11.53 6.14
CA HIS A 268 1.44 11.90 7.07
C HIS A 268 0.90 12.33 8.44
N ILE A 269 -0.23 13.02 8.49
CA ILE A 269 -0.91 13.36 9.75
C ILE A 269 -1.45 12.10 10.42
N ALA A 270 -2.10 11.20 9.66
CA ALA A 270 -2.55 9.92 10.20
C ALA A 270 -1.38 9.11 10.79
N ALA A 271 -0.21 9.10 10.12
CA ALA A 271 0.99 8.46 10.63
C ALA A 271 1.46 9.07 11.97
N VAL A 272 1.43 10.39 12.14
CA VAL A 272 1.75 11.05 13.42
C VAL A 272 0.78 10.62 14.52
N VAL A 273 -0.51 10.57 14.22
CA VAL A 273 -1.55 10.18 15.18
C VAL A 273 -1.40 8.70 15.58
N CYS A 274 -1.11 7.82 14.61
CA CYS A 274 -0.81 6.41 14.91
C CYS A 274 0.44 6.26 15.78
N CYS A 275 1.53 6.99 15.50
CA CYS A 275 2.72 7.00 16.37
C CYS A 275 2.37 7.47 17.79
N ALA A 276 1.57 8.54 17.91
CA ALA A 276 1.16 9.05 19.22
C ALA A 276 0.29 8.05 19.98
N ALA A 277 -0.59 7.31 19.30
CA ALA A 277 -1.38 6.25 19.91
C ALA A 277 -0.50 5.10 20.44
N VAL A 278 0.48 4.67 19.64
CA VAL A 278 1.44 3.64 20.06
C VAL A 278 2.29 4.12 21.25
N ASP A 279 2.78 5.35 21.20
CA ASP A 279 3.71 5.87 22.20
C ASP A 279 3.01 6.29 23.53
N SER A 280 1.71 6.60 23.51
CA SER A 280 1.02 7.21 24.66
C SER A 280 -0.28 6.54 25.12
N ALA A 281 -0.91 5.72 24.27
CA ALA A 281 -2.24 5.14 24.53
C ALA A 281 -2.25 3.60 24.58
N GLY A 282 -1.09 2.94 24.46
CA GLY A 282 -1.01 1.47 24.48
C GLY A 282 -1.56 0.81 23.21
N ALA A 283 -1.75 1.58 22.14
CA ALA A 283 -2.07 1.02 20.84
C ALA A 283 -0.87 0.26 20.26
N ALA A 284 -1.13 -0.63 19.30
CA ALA A 284 -0.10 -1.39 18.60
C ALA A 284 -0.27 -1.22 17.07
N PRO A 285 0.84 -1.26 16.31
CA PRO A 285 0.74 -1.52 14.87
C PRO A 285 0.10 -2.89 14.64
N GLY A 286 -0.61 -3.04 13.54
CA GLY A 286 -1.24 -4.29 13.14
C GLY A 286 -1.42 -4.38 11.63
N LEU A 287 -1.97 -5.51 11.20
CA LEU A 287 -2.24 -5.83 9.81
C LEU A 287 -3.70 -6.27 9.65
N ASP A 288 -4.38 -5.67 8.69
CA ASP A 288 -5.65 -6.10 8.12
C ASP A 288 -5.35 -6.64 6.72
N TRP A 289 -5.76 -7.87 6.38
CA TRP A 289 -5.35 -8.47 5.11
C TRP A 289 -6.04 -7.84 3.90
N LEU A 290 -7.13 -7.10 4.13
CA LEU A 290 -7.93 -6.48 3.09
C LEU A 290 -7.59 -5.02 2.88
N ASP A 291 -7.24 -4.32 3.96
CA ASP A 291 -7.05 -2.87 3.99
C ASP A 291 -5.59 -2.47 4.31
N GLY A 292 -4.76 -3.40 4.79
CA GLY A 292 -3.31 -3.24 4.98
C GLY A 292 -2.91 -2.80 6.40
N PRO A 293 -1.90 -1.91 6.53
CA PRO A 293 -1.48 -1.37 7.82
C PRO A 293 -2.65 -0.84 8.66
N ALA A 294 -2.80 -1.34 9.88
CA ALA A 294 -3.89 -0.99 10.78
C ALA A 294 -3.38 -0.60 12.17
N LEU A 295 -4.13 0.24 12.88
CA LEU A 295 -3.90 0.53 14.29
C LEU A 295 -4.79 -0.37 15.14
N LEU A 296 -4.19 -1.05 16.12
CA LEU A 296 -4.91 -1.90 17.07
C LEU A 296 -4.99 -1.20 18.43
N VAL A 297 -6.19 -1.11 18.98
CA VAL A 297 -6.48 -0.62 20.33
C VAL A 297 -7.17 -1.76 21.08
N ASP A 298 -6.59 -2.18 22.21
CA ASP A 298 -7.05 -3.34 22.98
C ASP A 298 -7.19 -4.62 22.13
N GLY A 299 -6.29 -4.80 21.16
CA GLY A 299 -6.27 -5.96 20.25
C GLY A 299 -7.31 -5.92 19.13
N SER A 300 -8.11 -4.87 19.02
CA SER A 300 -9.11 -4.68 17.96
C SER A 300 -8.73 -3.51 17.05
N ARG A 301 -9.15 -3.55 15.78
CA ARG A 301 -8.94 -2.44 14.84
C ARG A 301 -9.57 -1.15 15.39
N ALA A 302 -8.80 -0.07 15.42
CA ALA A 302 -9.26 1.24 15.85
C ALA A 302 -10.38 1.79 14.94
N ALA A 303 -11.17 2.70 15.49
CA ALA A 303 -12.18 3.43 14.72
C ALA A 303 -11.52 4.25 13.59
N GLU A 304 -12.26 4.44 12.50
CA GLU A 304 -11.76 5.09 11.27
C GLU A 304 -11.18 6.49 11.56
N LEU A 305 -9.91 6.67 11.20
CA LEU A 305 -9.13 7.90 11.44
C LEU A 305 -9.18 8.86 10.24
N THR A 306 -9.48 8.34 9.04
CA THR A 306 -9.43 9.13 7.80
C THR A 306 -10.36 10.35 7.84
N GLY A 307 -11.60 10.17 8.29
CA GLY A 307 -12.59 11.25 8.39
C GLY A 307 -12.14 12.41 9.28
N PRO A 308 -11.74 12.15 10.55
CA PRO A 308 -11.20 13.18 11.44
C PRO A 308 -9.97 13.92 10.91
N VAL A 309 -9.09 13.23 10.18
CA VAL A 309 -7.91 13.85 9.57
C VAL A 309 -8.28 14.70 8.36
N LEU A 310 -9.22 14.26 7.53
CA LEU A 310 -9.71 15.04 6.39
C LEU A 310 -10.36 16.34 6.84
N ALA A 311 -11.18 16.34 7.89
CA ALA A 311 -11.76 17.56 8.45
C ALA A 311 -10.68 18.59 8.87
N LEU A 312 -9.55 18.11 9.40
CA LEU A 312 -8.41 18.98 9.72
C LEU A 312 -7.70 19.53 8.48
N VAL A 313 -7.54 18.71 7.43
CA VAL A 313 -6.80 19.08 6.22
C VAL A 313 -7.61 19.98 5.29
N GLU A 314 -8.92 19.72 5.17
CA GLU A 314 -9.82 20.44 4.26
C GLU A 314 -10.46 21.65 4.93
N ASP A 315 -10.98 21.49 6.15
CA ASP A 315 -11.78 22.53 6.82
C ASP A 315 -10.98 23.28 7.90
N GLY A 316 -9.74 22.86 8.18
CA GLY A 316 -8.99 23.35 9.34
C GLY A 316 -9.62 22.97 10.69
N ASP A 317 -10.60 22.06 10.72
CA ASP A 317 -11.30 21.67 11.94
C ASP A 317 -10.57 20.55 12.69
N ALA A 318 -9.92 20.92 13.79
CA ALA A 318 -9.23 19.97 14.66
C ALA A 318 -10.15 19.24 15.66
N GLN A 319 -11.43 19.62 15.80
CA GLN A 319 -12.32 19.03 16.82
C GLN A 319 -12.58 17.54 16.63
N PRO A 320 -12.90 17.03 15.42
CA PRO A 320 -13.11 15.61 15.19
C PRO A 320 -11.87 14.79 15.56
N LEU A 321 -10.69 15.28 15.20
CA LEU A 321 -9.42 14.60 15.50
C LEU A 321 -9.11 14.60 16.99
N ARG A 322 -9.36 15.71 17.70
CA ARG A 322 -9.23 15.77 19.17
C ARG A 322 -10.19 14.81 19.87
N ALA A 323 -11.43 14.72 19.41
CA ALA A 323 -12.42 13.80 19.96
C ALA A 323 -12.01 12.34 19.76
N TRP A 324 -11.54 11.99 18.55
CA TRP A 324 -11.01 10.65 18.25
C TRP A 324 -9.81 10.31 19.14
N MET A 325 -8.84 11.23 19.27
CA MET A 325 -7.66 11.03 20.11
C MET A 325 -8.03 10.84 21.58
N ALA A 326 -8.97 11.64 22.09
CA ALA A 326 -9.46 11.49 23.47
C ALA A 326 -10.16 10.15 23.70
N ALA A 327 -10.94 9.66 22.74
CA ALA A 327 -11.61 8.36 22.82
C ALA A 327 -10.62 7.19 22.86
N VAL A 328 -9.51 7.27 22.11
CA VAL A 328 -8.43 6.28 22.12
C VAL A 328 -7.49 6.45 23.33
N GLY A 329 -7.50 7.61 23.99
CA GLY A 329 -6.60 7.92 25.11
C GLY A 329 -5.24 8.51 24.69
N VAL A 330 -5.13 8.98 23.46
CA VAL A 330 -3.93 9.65 22.93
C VAL A 330 -3.74 11.01 23.59
N ARG A 331 -2.49 11.31 23.98
CA ARG A 331 -2.10 12.60 24.57
C ARG A 331 -1.41 13.48 23.53
N PRO A 332 -2.12 14.42 22.89
CA PRO A 332 -1.59 15.17 21.74
C PRO A 332 -0.43 16.09 22.10
N GLU A 333 -0.24 16.43 23.36
CA GLU A 333 0.88 17.23 23.88
C GLU A 333 2.17 16.44 24.08
N LYS A 334 2.11 15.10 24.08
CA LYS A 334 3.30 14.26 24.24
C LYS A 334 4.07 14.16 22.91
N PRO A 335 5.41 14.26 22.94
CA PRO A 335 6.21 14.07 21.74
C PRO A 335 6.13 12.62 21.26
N VAL A 336 6.00 12.44 19.96
CA VAL A 336 6.14 11.14 19.31
C VAL A 336 7.61 10.77 19.18
N ARG A 337 7.92 9.50 19.35
CA ARG A 337 9.27 8.96 19.12
C ARG A 337 9.46 8.82 17.62
N LEU A 338 10.32 9.67 17.07
CA LEU A 338 10.82 9.55 15.71
C LEU A 338 11.97 8.54 15.69
N VAL A 339 12.18 7.89 14.55
CA VAL A 339 13.18 6.81 14.35
C VAL A 339 14.57 7.21 14.85
#